data_AF-A0A2W4SZW8-F1
#
_entry.id   AF-A0A2W4SZW8-F1
#
_cell.length_a   1.000
_cell.length_b   1.000
_cell.length_c   1.000
_cell.angle_alpha   90.00
_cell.angle_beta   90.00
_cell.angle_gamma   90.00
#
_symmetry.space_group_name_H-M   'P 1'
#
loop_
_entity.id
_entity.type
_entity.pdbx_description
1 polymer ?
#
loop_
_entity_poly.entity_id
_entity_poly.type
_entity_poly.pdbx_seq_one_letter_code
_entity_poly.pdbx_strand_id
1 'polypeptide(L)'
;MSQVVAPQIGFWSATFRGEAASHFRMTDDEEQLRDRAWRFIMPGHEKSMFQGRVSDLAHSRILPVQAQSSAKSDYFNALTSGSYASQVSRYARLAEDANADRLLIGPFRANAMRVVSADKVRMRTAESSPDVAPSQIDPAYARVVENEGLILWVCERVGFRIDSYRHALANLVVEMPSREAIRAERAIMALEAEAGPLCKMPLIGVFGGGAQGSQGDGDKAPVVYKG
;
A
#
# COMPACT_ATOMS: atom_id res chain seq x y z
N MET A 1 7.31 -37.90 2.50
CA MET A 1 5.87 -37.58 2.56
C MET A 1 5.64 -36.73 3.81
N SER A 2 5.59 -35.40 3.67
CA SER A 2 5.40 -34.51 4.83
C SER A 2 4.56 -33.30 4.44
N GLN A 3 3.47 -33.12 5.20
CA GLN A 3 2.76 -31.87 5.50
C GLN A 3 2.22 -31.01 4.33
N VAL A 4 0.97 -31.28 3.94
CA VAL A 4 0.11 -30.33 3.19
C VAL A 4 -1.13 -29.91 4.02
N VAL A 5 -1.21 -30.30 5.29
CA VAL A 5 -2.43 -30.10 6.12
C VAL A 5 -2.43 -28.78 6.91
N ALA A 6 -1.32 -28.02 6.93
CA ALA A 6 -1.17 -26.84 7.79
C ALA A 6 -1.63 -25.45 7.27
N PRO A 7 -2.07 -25.19 6.02
CA PRO A 7 -2.58 -23.86 5.67
C PRO A 7 -4.06 -23.67 6.08
N GLN A 8 -4.84 -24.75 6.04
CA GLN A 8 -6.29 -24.69 6.26
C GLN A 8 -6.61 -24.40 7.74
N ILE A 9 -5.96 -25.09 8.68
CA ILE A 9 -6.25 -24.99 10.12
C ILE A 9 -5.88 -23.59 10.67
N GLY A 10 -4.82 -22.97 10.15
CA GLY A 10 -4.46 -21.59 10.50
C GLY A 10 -5.51 -20.56 10.07
N PHE A 11 -6.06 -20.73 8.85
CA PHE A 11 -7.14 -19.90 8.31
C PHE A 11 -8.44 -20.03 9.12
N TRP A 12 -8.83 -21.26 9.48
CA TRP A 12 -10.00 -21.50 10.33
C TRP A 12 -9.86 -20.89 11.74
N SER A 13 -8.65 -20.86 12.29
CA SER A 13 -8.42 -20.23 13.60
C SER A 13 -8.64 -18.71 13.59
N ALA A 14 -8.38 -18.04 12.45
CA ALA A 14 -8.64 -16.62 12.24
C ALA A 14 -10.14 -16.34 12.02
N THR A 15 -10.82 -17.18 11.23
CA THR A 15 -12.26 -17.07 10.96
C THR A 15 -13.12 -17.24 12.23
N PHE A 16 -12.72 -18.11 13.17
CA PHE A 16 -13.48 -18.35 14.41
C PHE A 16 -13.31 -17.26 15.49
N ARG A 17 -12.36 -16.32 15.33
CA ARG A 17 -12.14 -15.22 16.29
C ARG A 17 -12.91 -13.94 15.98
N GLY A 18 -13.78 -13.94 14.97
CA GLY A 18 -14.50 -12.72 14.55
C GLY A 18 -13.61 -11.72 13.81
N GLU A 19 -12.47 -12.18 13.26
CA GLU A 19 -11.62 -11.37 12.40
C GLU A 19 -12.40 -11.07 11.12
N ALA A 20 -12.51 -9.79 10.75
CA ALA A 20 -13.27 -9.31 9.59
C ALA A 20 -12.60 -9.66 8.24
N ALA A 21 -11.94 -10.81 8.18
CA ALA A 21 -11.30 -11.34 6.99
C ALA A 21 -12.33 -12.18 6.21
N SER A 22 -12.45 -11.90 4.92
CA SER A 22 -13.32 -12.66 4.04
C SER A 22 -12.87 -14.11 3.94
N HIS A 23 -13.79 -15.04 4.20
CA HIS A 23 -13.54 -16.47 4.01
C HIS A 23 -13.60 -16.90 2.52
N PHE A 24 -13.91 -15.99 1.60
CA PHE A 24 -13.90 -16.27 0.17
C PHE A 24 -12.49 -16.55 -0.32
N ARG A 25 -12.38 -17.40 -1.34
CA ARG A 25 -11.11 -17.65 -2.03
C ARG A 25 -10.61 -16.38 -2.71
N MET A 26 -9.29 -16.21 -2.72
CA MET A 26 -8.65 -15.15 -3.49
C MET A 26 -8.62 -15.53 -4.96
N THR A 27 -8.71 -14.52 -5.82
CA THR A 27 -8.40 -14.63 -7.25
C THR A 27 -6.89 -14.46 -7.48
N ASP A 28 -6.39 -14.92 -8.63
CA ASP A 28 -4.98 -14.74 -9.02
C ASP A 28 -4.55 -13.26 -8.99
N ASP A 29 -5.44 -12.35 -9.38
CA ASP A 29 -5.18 -10.91 -9.34
C ASP A 29 -5.09 -10.37 -7.89
N GLU A 30 -5.87 -10.90 -6.96
CA GLU A 30 -5.82 -10.54 -5.53
C GLU A 30 -4.57 -11.09 -4.84
N GLU A 31 -4.15 -12.31 -5.19
CA GLU A 31 -2.88 -12.88 -4.73
C GLU A 31 -1.70 -12.05 -5.25
N GLN A 32 -1.72 -11.71 -6.54
CA GLN A 32 -0.70 -10.84 -7.14
C GLN A 32 -0.69 -9.43 -6.50
N LEU A 33 -1.86 -8.90 -6.12
CA LEU A 33 -1.95 -7.60 -5.44
C LEU A 33 -1.22 -7.64 -4.11
N ARG A 34 -1.44 -8.69 -3.32
CA ARG A 34 -0.79 -8.90 -2.02
C ARG A 34 0.72 -9.05 -2.16
N ASP A 35 1.16 -9.84 -3.12
CA ASP A 35 2.59 -10.07 -3.37
C ASP A 35 3.32 -8.79 -3.77
N ARG A 36 2.70 -7.95 -4.60
CA ARG A 36 3.28 -6.66 -4.99
C ARG A 36 3.20 -5.65 -3.85
N ALA A 37 2.11 -5.61 -3.09
CA ALA A 37 1.95 -4.71 -1.95
C ALA A 37 2.97 -4.98 -0.84
N TRP A 38 3.28 -6.26 -0.59
CA TRP A 38 4.30 -6.68 0.39
C TRP A 38 5.63 -5.96 0.18
N ARG A 39 6.05 -5.75 -1.07
CA ARG A 39 7.32 -5.08 -1.40
C ARG A 39 7.36 -3.61 -0.99
N PHE A 40 6.21 -2.93 -0.97
CA PHE A 40 6.11 -1.53 -0.55
C PHE A 40 6.02 -1.40 0.97
N ILE A 41 5.23 -2.28 1.59
CA ILE A 41 4.81 -2.16 2.98
C ILE A 41 5.82 -2.82 3.92
N MET A 42 6.22 -4.06 3.65
CA MET A 42 7.06 -4.85 4.56
C MET A 42 8.10 -5.70 3.84
N PRO A 43 9.01 -5.09 3.06
CA PRO A 43 10.01 -5.83 2.27
C PRO A 43 11.01 -6.65 3.11
N GLY A 44 11.09 -6.44 4.43
CA GLY A 44 12.00 -7.12 5.35
C GLY A 44 11.33 -8.12 6.30
N HIS A 45 10.03 -8.37 6.17
CA HIS A 45 9.29 -9.28 7.05
C HIS A 45 8.70 -10.46 6.30
N GLU A 46 8.46 -11.56 7.01
CA GLU A 46 7.81 -12.74 6.44
C GLU A 46 6.41 -12.43 5.89
N LYS A 47 6.00 -13.13 4.83
CA LYS A 47 4.65 -12.98 4.25
C LYS A 47 3.54 -13.29 5.26
N SER A 48 3.77 -14.20 6.21
CA SER A 48 2.84 -14.56 7.30
C SER A 48 2.46 -13.35 8.14
N MET A 49 3.46 -12.57 8.56
CA MET A 49 3.27 -11.34 9.33
C MET A 49 2.51 -10.29 8.51
N PHE A 50 2.84 -10.18 7.22
CA PHE A 50 2.09 -9.33 6.30
C PHE A 50 0.60 -9.67 6.21
N GLN A 51 0.25 -10.95 6.08
CA GLN A 51 -1.16 -11.35 6.04
C GLN A 51 -1.89 -11.02 7.34
N GLY A 52 -1.24 -11.20 8.51
CA GLY A 52 -1.80 -10.80 9.80
C GLY A 52 -2.12 -9.30 9.84
N ARG A 53 -1.20 -8.44 9.39
CA ARG A 53 -1.42 -6.99 9.37
C ARG A 53 -2.51 -6.55 8.38
N VAL A 54 -2.68 -7.27 7.27
CA VAL A 54 -3.79 -7.01 6.34
C VAL A 54 -5.14 -7.39 6.98
N SER A 55 -5.20 -8.47 7.77
CA SER A 55 -6.39 -8.82 8.55
C SER A 55 -6.75 -7.74 9.57
N ASP A 56 -5.75 -7.28 10.35
CA ASP A 56 -5.92 -6.19 11.33
C ASP A 56 -6.42 -4.89 10.68
N LEU A 57 -5.85 -4.56 9.52
CA LEU A 57 -6.23 -3.41 8.69
C LEU A 57 -7.70 -3.50 8.25
N ALA A 58 -8.12 -4.66 7.75
CA ALA A 58 -9.48 -4.85 7.28
C ALA A 58 -10.51 -4.80 8.42
N HIS A 59 -10.13 -5.31 9.60
CA HIS A 59 -10.95 -5.26 10.80
C HIS A 59 -11.08 -3.84 11.36
N SER A 60 -9.95 -3.16 11.60
CA SER A 60 -9.95 -1.81 12.16
C SER A 60 -10.41 -0.74 11.18
N ARG A 61 -10.28 -1.01 9.86
CA ARG A 61 -10.42 -0.03 8.77
C ARG A 61 -9.55 1.22 8.98
N ILE A 62 -8.43 1.06 9.68
CA ILE A 62 -7.47 2.11 10.00
C ILE A 62 -6.13 1.72 9.39
N LEU A 63 -5.56 2.61 8.59
CA LEU A 63 -4.22 2.42 8.05
C LEU A 63 -3.19 2.38 9.19
N PRO A 64 -2.37 1.32 9.31
CA PRO A 64 -1.38 1.19 10.38
C PRO A 64 -0.10 1.98 10.05
N VAL A 65 -0.24 3.30 9.91
CA VAL A 65 0.85 4.22 9.53
C VAL A 65 1.90 4.32 10.63
N GLN A 66 1.48 4.29 11.89
CA GLN A 66 2.36 4.46 13.07
C GLN A 66 3.26 3.24 13.34
N ALA A 67 2.88 2.05 12.86
CA ALA A 67 3.62 0.81 13.10
C ALA A 67 4.85 0.66 12.19
N GLN A 68 5.08 1.59 11.26
CA GLN A 68 6.21 1.62 10.34
C GLN A 68 7.05 2.87 10.61
N SER A 69 8.31 2.89 10.15
CA SER A 69 9.17 4.10 10.25
C SER A 69 8.35 5.33 9.90
N SER A 70 8.24 6.21 10.89
CA SER A 70 7.31 7.33 10.91
C SER A 70 8.01 8.68 10.74
N ALA A 71 9.34 8.71 10.89
CA ALA A 71 10.13 9.91 10.73
C ALA A 71 10.77 9.96 9.33
N LYS A 72 10.41 10.99 8.56
CA LYS A 72 10.99 11.25 7.22
C LYS A 72 12.51 11.39 7.24
N SER A 73 13.07 11.77 8.39
CA SER A 73 14.52 11.86 8.64
C SER A 73 15.23 10.51 8.64
N ASP A 74 14.53 9.40 8.89
CA ASP A 74 15.17 8.09 9.04
C ASP A 74 15.94 7.68 7.80
N TYR A 75 15.38 7.95 6.61
CA TYR A 75 16.07 7.67 5.35
C TYR A 75 17.34 8.51 5.21
N PHE A 76 17.28 9.80 5.53
CA PHE A 76 18.44 10.68 5.51
C PHE A 76 19.53 10.20 6.49
N ASN A 77 19.15 9.91 7.73
CA ASN A 77 20.06 9.41 8.76
C ASN A 77 20.69 8.07 8.35
N ALA A 78 19.93 7.17 7.71
CA ALA A 78 20.46 5.92 7.17
C ALA A 78 21.46 6.16 6.02
N LEU A 79 21.16 7.11 5.14
CA LEU A 79 22.03 7.50 4.03
C LEU A 79 23.33 8.16 4.51
N THR A 80 23.29 8.87 5.64
CA THR A 80 24.46 9.58 6.17
C THR A 80 25.27 8.80 7.20
N SER A 81 24.65 7.84 7.91
CA SER A 81 25.31 6.96 8.89
C SER A 81 26.12 5.82 8.27
N GLY A 82 25.81 5.43 7.03
CA GLY A 82 26.57 4.41 6.30
C GLY A 82 27.96 4.88 5.85
N SER A 83 28.83 3.93 5.51
CA SER A 83 30.17 4.17 4.95
C SER A 83 30.14 4.67 3.49
N TYR A 84 29.13 5.45 3.09
CA TYR A 84 29.09 6.07 1.77
C TYR A 84 30.24 7.06 1.67
N ALA A 85 31.33 6.61 1.03
CA ALA A 85 32.63 7.25 1.06
C ALA A 85 32.68 8.61 0.35
N SER A 86 31.66 8.95 -0.45
CA SER A 86 31.60 10.23 -1.17
C SER A 86 30.20 10.81 -1.27
N GLN A 87 30.14 12.14 -1.39
CA GLN A 87 28.93 12.89 -1.70
C GLN A 87 28.20 12.36 -2.95
N VAL A 88 28.96 12.03 -4.00
CA VAL A 88 28.45 11.45 -5.26
C VAL A 88 27.69 10.14 -4.99
N SER A 89 28.24 9.27 -4.14
CA SER A 89 27.60 7.99 -3.81
C SER A 89 26.26 8.16 -3.08
N ARG A 90 26.12 9.20 -2.25
CA ARG A 90 24.88 9.49 -1.52
C ARG A 90 23.77 9.98 -2.46
N TYR A 91 24.08 10.93 -3.37
CA TYR A 91 23.12 11.38 -4.37
C TYR A 91 22.75 10.28 -5.38
N ALA A 92 23.73 9.47 -5.79
CA ALA A 92 23.48 8.33 -6.68
C ALA A 92 22.52 7.33 -6.02
N ARG A 93 22.76 6.99 -4.74
CA ARG A 93 21.89 6.08 -3.98
C ARG A 93 20.46 6.60 -3.88
N LEU A 94 20.28 7.88 -3.55
CA LEU A 94 18.95 8.51 -3.52
C LEU A 94 18.23 8.42 -4.88
N ALA A 95 18.95 8.70 -5.97
CA ALA A 95 18.38 8.59 -7.31
C ALA A 95 18.03 7.15 -7.70
N GLU A 96 18.85 6.17 -7.31
CA GLU A 96 18.63 4.75 -7.55
C GLU A 96 17.41 4.22 -6.80
N ASP A 97 17.30 4.55 -5.50
CA ASP A 97 16.16 4.14 -4.67
C ASP A 97 14.84 4.71 -5.22
N ALA A 98 14.82 6.00 -5.58
CA ALA A 98 13.64 6.63 -6.18
C ALA A 98 13.24 5.97 -7.52
N ASN A 99 14.22 5.61 -8.36
CA ASN A 99 13.95 4.91 -9.62
C ASN A 99 13.47 3.47 -9.39
N ALA A 100 14.04 2.76 -8.41
CA ALA A 100 13.64 1.40 -8.09
C ALA A 100 12.17 1.35 -7.63
N ASP A 101 11.76 2.28 -6.76
CA ASP A 101 10.37 2.38 -6.33
C ASP A 101 9.44 2.77 -7.49
N ARG A 102 9.88 3.68 -8.38
CA ARG A 102 9.11 4.10 -9.55
C ARG A 102 8.76 2.92 -10.47
N LEU A 103 9.71 2.02 -10.71
CA LEU A 103 9.51 0.85 -11.58
C LEU A 103 8.46 -0.13 -11.04
N LEU A 104 8.21 -0.13 -9.73
CA LEU A 104 7.24 -1.04 -9.11
C LEU A 104 5.80 -0.50 -9.16
N ILE A 105 5.60 0.81 -9.28
CA ILE A 105 4.28 1.44 -9.20
C ILE A 105 3.39 1.05 -10.37
N GLY A 106 3.90 1.14 -11.61
CA GLY A 106 3.13 0.85 -12.81
C GLY A 106 2.49 -0.56 -12.80
N PRO A 107 3.27 -1.63 -12.59
CA PRO A 107 2.75 -2.99 -12.47
C PRO A 107 1.77 -3.17 -11.30
N PHE A 108 2.02 -2.55 -10.15
CA PHE A 108 1.08 -2.60 -9.01
C PHE A 108 -0.26 -1.95 -9.36
N ARG A 109 -0.23 -0.71 -9.88
CA ARG A 109 -1.44 0.04 -10.25
C ARG A 109 -2.28 -0.71 -11.30
N ALA A 110 -1.63 -1.31 -12.31
CA ALA A 110 -2.33 -2.06 -13.34
C ALA A 110 -3.07 -3.29 -12.78
N ASN A 111 -2.45 -4.03 -11.86
CA ASN A 111 -3.08 -5.17 -11.19
C ASN A 111 -4.18 -4.71 -10.20
N ALA A 112 -3.94 -3.66 -9.42
CA ALA A 112 -4.94 -3.06 -8.54
C ALA A 112 -6.20 -2.61 -9.30
N MET A 113 -6.06 -2.06 -10.52
CA MET A 113 -7.22 -1.70 -11.35
C MET A 113 -8.07 -2.90 -11.75
N ARG A 114 -7.46 -4.07 -11.99
CA ARG A 114 -8.20 -5.31 -12.29
C ARG A 114 -8.96 -5.80 -11.06
N VAL A 115 -8.31 -5.79 -9.89
CA VAL A 115 -8.95 -6.14 -8.62
C VAL A 115 -10.14 -5.23 -8.32
N VAL A 116 -9.98 -3.91 -8.43
CA VAL A 116 -11.09 -2.95 -8.23
C VAL A 116 -12.24 -3.19 -9.20
N SER A 117 -11.94 -3.57 -10.45
CA SER A 117 -12.97 -3.92 -11.43
C SER A 117 -13.70 -5.20 -11.06
N ALA A 118 -12.99 -6.21 -10.58
CA ALA A 118 -13.58 -7.45 -10.04
C ALA A 118 -14.42 -7.18 -8.78
N ASP A 119 -13.96 -6.31 -7.89
CA ASP A 119 -14.69 -5.88 -6.69
C ASP A 119 -16.03 -5.24 -7.05
N LYS A 120 -16.07 -4.39 -8.09
CA LYS A 120 -17.32 -3.77 -8.57
C LYS A 120 -18.32 -4.81 -9.09
N VAL A 121 -17.84 -5.81 -9.83
CA VAL A 121 -18.67 -6.93 -10.29
C VAL A 121 -19.14 -7.77 -9.11
N ARG A 122 -18.27 -8.01 -8.13
CA ARG A 122 -18.60 -8.77 -6.91
C ARG A 122 -19.73 -8.12 -6.14
N MET A 123 -19.62 -6.83 -5.83
CA MET A 123 -20.66 -6.10 -5.08
C MET A 123 -21.98 -6.07 -5.84
N ARG A 124 -21.95 -5.72 -7.14
CA ARG A 124 -23.15 -5.73 -7.97
C ARG A 124 -23.84 -7.10 -7.96
N THR A 125 -23.08 -8.18 -8.12
CA THR A 125 -23.65 -9.54 -8.18
C THR A 125 -24.20 -9.97 -6.82
N ALA A 126 -23.48 -9.68 -5.73
CA ALA A 126 -23.91 -10.00 -4.38
C ALA A 126 -25.20 -9.28 -3.97
N GLU A 127 -25.40 -8.05 -4.44
CA GLU A 127 -26.57 -7.22 -4.10
C GLU A 127 -27.79 -7.46 -5.01
N SER A 128 -27.59 -7.81 -6.28
CA SER A 128 -28.68 -7.85 -7.27
C SER A 128 -29.10 -9.24 -7.72
N SER A 129 -28.28 -10.28 -7.51
CA SER A 129 -28.61 -11.62 -7.99
C SER A 129 -29.59 -12.33 -7.05
N PRO A 130 -30.73 -12.84 -7.55
CA PRO A 130 -31.65 -13.63 -6.73
C PRO A 130 -31.07 -15.00 -6.35
N ASP A 131 -30.03 -15.46 -7.07
CA ASP A 131 -29.39 -16.75 -6.85
C ASP A 131 -28.27 -16.68 -5.78
N VAL A 132 -27.94 -15.49 -5.29
CA VAL A 132 -26.94 -15.30 -4.25
C VAL A 132 -27.62 -15.20 -2.89
N ALA A 133 -27.23 -16.07 -1.96
CA ALA A 133 -27.75 -16.04 -0.60
C ALA A 133 -27.35 -14.74 0.12
N PRO A 134 -28.24 -14.10 0.89
CA PRO A 134 -27.92 -12.85 1.60
C PRO A 134 -26.70 -12.94 2.54
N SER A 135 -26.42 -14.13 3.08
CA SER A 135 -25.23 -14.39 3.92
C SER A 135 -23.90 -14.23 3.18
N GLN A 136 -23.91 -14.16 1.85
CA GLN A 136 -22.72 -13.95 1.03
C GLN A 136 -22.35 -12.46 0.87
N ILE A 137 -23.22 -11.54 1.29
CA ILE A 137 -22.98 -10.09 1.18
C ILE A 137 -21.85 -9.65 2.10
N ASP A 138 -21.90 -10.01 3.39
CA ASP A 138 -20.88 -9.59 4.36
C ASP A 138 -19.46 -10.08 4.00
N PRO A 139 -19.25 -11.36 3.62
CA PRO A 139 -17.94 -11.83 3.18
C PRO A 139 -17.48 -11.20 1.86
N ALA A 140 -18.40 -10.87 0.94
CA ALA A 140 -18.08 -10.14 -0.28
C ALA A 140 -17.57 -8.73 0.05
N TYR A 141 -18.29 -8.02 0.91
CA TYR A 141 -17.94 -6.69 1.38
C TYR A 141 -16.60 -6.68 2.12
N ALA A 142 -16.37 -7.65 3.02
CA ALA A 142 -15.10 -7.81 3.72
C ALA A 142 -13.90 -7.94 2.76
N ARG A 143 -14.05 -8.71 1.67
CA ARG A 143 -13.00 -8.86 0.64
C ARG A 143 -12.68 -7.53 -0.04
N VAL A 144 -13.71 -6.72 -0.36
CA VAL A 144 -13.52 -5.39 -0.95
C VAL A 144 -12.80 -4.46 0.01
N VAL A 145 -13.18 -4.45 1.29
CA VAL A 145 -12.50 -3.65 2.33
C VAL A 145 -11.03 -4.03 2.44
N GLU A 146 -10.69 -5.32 2.42
CA GLU A 146 -9.30 -5.78 2.41
C GLU A 146 -8.52 -5.26 1.19
N ASN A 147 -9.07 -5.45 0.00
CA ASN A 147 -8.42 -5.06 -1.26
C ASN A 147 -8.20 -3.54 -1.32
N GLU A 148 -9.24 -2.77 -0.99
CA GLU A 148 -9.22 -1.31 -1.00
C GLU A 148 -8.25 -0.75 0.05
N GLY A 149 -8.32 -1.27 1.29
CA GLY A 149 -7.41 -0.91 2.36
C GLY A 149 -5.95 -1.16 1.99
N LEU A 150 -5.66 -2.29 1.34
CA LEU A 150 -4.31 -2.61 0.90
C LEU A 150 -3.78 -1.63 -0.15
N ILE A 151 -4.62 -1.25 -1.12
CA ILE A 151 -4.25 -0.24 -2.15
C ILE A 151 -3.97 1.11 -1.49
N LEU A 152 -4.82 1.54 -0.55
CA LEU A 152 -4.63 2.78 0.20
C LEU A 152 -3.37 2.75 1.06
N TRP A 153 -3.05 1.60 1.64
CA TRP A 153 -1.83 1.43 2.42
C TRP A 153 -0.58 1.57 1.54
N VAL A 154 -0.56 0.97 0.35
CA VAL A 154 0.55 1.17 -0.59
C VAL A 154 0.64 2.64 -1.03
N CYS A 155 -0.49 3.31 -1.31
CA CYS A 155 -0.51 4.74 -1.61
C CYS A 155 0.14 5.58 -0.49
N GLU A 156 -0.25 5.34 0.77
CA GLU A 156 0.35 6.02 1.92
C GLU A 156 1.86 5.75 2.01
N ARG A 157 2.30 4.49 1.90
CA ARG A 157 3.72 4.15 1.98
C ARG A 157 4.55 4.76 0.86
N VAL A 158 4.03 4.82 -0.36
CA VAL A 158 4.70 5.51 -1.47
C VAL A 158 4.81 7.01 -1.19
N GLY A 159 3.75 7.64 -0.68
CA GLY A 159 3.77 9.04 -0.26
C GLY A 159 4.83 9.32 0.81
N PHE A 160 4.88 8.48 1.85
CA PHE A 160 5.87 8.59 2.91
C PHE A 160 7.32 8.49 2.38
N ARG A 161 7.58 7.59 1.43
CA ARG A 161 8.90 7.44 0.82
C ARG A 161 9.30 8.65 -0.01
N ILE A 162 8.37 9.18 -0.82
CA ILE A 162 8.58 10.42 -1.58
C ILE A 162 8.96 11.57 -0.64
N ASP A 163 8.20 11.74 0.45
CA ASP A 163 8.47 12.76 1.45
C ASP A 163 9.84 12.57 2.12
N SER A 164 10.22 11.33 2.41
CA SER A 164 11.54 10.98 2.97
C SER A 164 12.68 11.30 2.00
N TYR A 165 12.48 11.05 0.69
CA TYR A 165 13.43 11.39 -0.36
C TYR A 165 13.58 12.91 -0.56
N ARG A 166 12.47 13.65 -0.52
CA ARG A 166 12.48 15.12 -0.56
C ARG A 166 13.22 15.70 0.64
N HIS A 167 12.95 15.18 1.84
CA HIS A 167 13.66 15.58 3.05
C HIS A 167 15.16 15.30 2.94
N ALA A 168 15.55 14.10 2.48
CA ALA A 168 16.95 13.76 2.31
C ALA A 168 17.65 14.62 1.25
N LEU A 169 17.01 14.89 0.11
CA LEU A 169 17.57 15.77 -0.92
C LEU A 169 17.86 17.17 -0.36
N ALA A 170 16.89 17.75 0.36
CA ALA A 170 17.04 19.09 0.93
C ALA A 170 18.22 19.16 1.91
N ASN A 171 18.33 18.21 2.83
CA ASN A 171 19.42 18.18 3.82
C ASN A 171 20.78 17.86 3.19
N LEU A 172 20.83 16.96 2.20
CA LEU A 172 22.07 16.70 1.45
C LEU A 172 22.58 17.94 0.72
N VAL A 173 21.68 18.75 0.13
CA VAL A 173 22.07 19.99 -0.55
C VAL A 173 22.62 21.02 0.43
N VAL A 174 22.07 21.08 1.65
CA VAL A 174 22.58 21.96 2.72
C VAL A 174 23.96 21.51 3.19
N GLU A 175 24.14 20.22 3.50
CA GLU A 175 25.43 19.70 4.00
C GLU A 175 26.51 19.70 2.93
N MET A 176 26.14 19.30 1.71
CA MET A 176 27.05 18.99 0.62
C MET A 176 26.41 19.38 -0.72
N PRO A 177 26.54 20.65 -1.16
CA PRO A 177 26.08 21.09 -2.47
C PRO A 177 26.82 20.38 -3.62
N SER A 178 26.10 19.77 -4.56
CA SER A 178 26.66 19.16 -5.77
C SER A 178 25.67 19.21 -6.94
N ARG A 179 26.19 19.17 -8.18
CA ARG A 179 25.38 19.05 -9.40
C ARG A 179 24.59 17.73 -9.45
N GLU A 180 25.00 16.73 -8.69
CA GLU A 180 24.39 15.40 -8.66
C GLU A 180 22.99 15.46 -8.05
N ALA A 181 22.70 16.50 -7.25
CA ALA A 181 21.38 16.83 -6.76
C ALA A 181 20.34 16.93 -7.89
N ILE A 182 20.71 17.46 -9.06
CA ILE A 182 19.81 17.57 -10.22
C ILE A 182 19.32 16.20 -10.68
N ARG A 183 20.19 15.19 -10.65
CA ARG A 183 19.83 13.83 -11.05
C ARG A 183 18.88 13.19 -10.04
N ALA A 184 19.17 13.35 -8.75
CA ALA A 184 18.31 12.87 -7.68
C ALA A 184 16.94 13.54 -7.70
N GLU A 185 16.90 14.86 -7.87
CA GLU A 185 15.66 15.63 -7.99
C GLU A 185 14.78 15.14 -9.14
N ARG A 186 15.36 14.94 -10.34
CA ARG A 186 14.63 14.40 -11.49
C ARG A 186 14.07 13.00 -11.23
N ALA A 187 14.81 12.14 -10.52
CA ALA A 187 14.34 10.81 -10.17
C ALA A 187 13.13 10.87 -9.23
N ILE A 188 13.16 11.77 -8.23
CA ILE A 188 12.04 11.99 -7.30
C ILE A 188 10.82 12.57 -8.04
N MET A 189 11.01 13.56 -8.91
CA MET A 189 9.92 14.11 -9.73
C MET A 189 9.27 13.04 -10.62
N ALA A 190 10.07 12.16 -11.21
CA ALA A 190 9.55 11.06 -12.02
C ALA A 190 8.76 10.04 -11.16
N LEU A 191 9.22 9.77 -9.94
CA LEU A 191 8.50 8.92 -8.98
C LEU A 191 7.16 9.54 -8.58
N GLU A 192 7.13 10.85 -8.26
CA GLU A 192 5.91 11.58 -7.93
C GLU A 192 4.89 11.54 -9.06
N ALA A 193 5.34 11.77 -10.30
CA ALA A 193 4.48 11.69 -11.47
C ALA A 193 3.87 10.29 -11.66
N GLU A 194 4.66 9.23 -11.46
CA GLU A 194 4.18 7.84 -11.55
C GLU A 194 3.23 7.47 -10.38
N ALA A 195 3.48 8.00 -9.19
CA ALA A 195 2.68 7.77 -7.99
C ALA A 195 1.33 8.51 -8.02
N GLY A 196 1.26 9.68 -8.66
CA GLY A 196 0.08 10.54 -8.65
C GLY A 196 -1.25 9.83 -8.98
N PRO A 197 -1.32 9.00 -10.04
CA PRO A 197 -2.53 8.23 -10.37
C PRO A 197 -2.90 7.15 -9.35
N LEU A 198 -1.95 6.60 -8.59
CA LEU A 198 -2.20 5.49 -7.66
C LEU A 198 -3.19 5.90 -6.55
N CYS A 199 -2.95 7.06 -5.93
CA CYS A 199 -3.79 7.59 -4.86
C CYS A 199 -5.09 8.24 -5.34
N LYS A 200 -5.34 8.24 -6.65
CA LYS A 200 -6.56 8.77 -7.30
C LYS A 200 -7.34 7.66 -8.02
N MET A 201 -7.01 6.40 -7.74
CA MET A 201 -7.71 5.27 -8.33
C MET A 201 -9.21 5.32 -7.99
N PRO A 202 -10.10 4.91 -8.91
CA PRO A 202 -11.54 4.92 -8.71
C PRO A 202 -11.98 3.70 -7.87
N LEU A 203 -11.62 3.72 -6.58
CA LEU A 203 -11.98 2.74 -5.55
C LEU A 203 -13.50 2.73 -5.30
N ILE A 204 -13.99 1.75 -4.53
CA ILE A 204 -15.42 1.64 -4.21
C ILE A 204 -15.80 2.59 -3.06
N GLY A 205 -14.84 2.92 -2.18
CA GLY A 205 -15.04 3.86 -1.08
C GLY A 205 -15.60 3.20 0.18
N VAL A 206 -15.30 1.92 0.37
CA VAL A 206 -15.75 1.13 1.54
C VAL A 206 -14.76 1.20 2.70
N PHE A 207 -13.51 1.57 2.43
CA PHE A 207 -12.47 1.68 3.46
C PHE A 207 -12.52 3.08 4.11
N GLY A 208 -12.56 3.14 5.45
CA GLY A 208 -12.59 4.40 6.21
C GLY A 208 -13.94 4.82 6.81
N GLY A 209 -15.00 4.03 6.62
CA GLY A 209 -16.28 4.18 7.35
C GLY A 209 -17.11 5.41 6.98
N GLY A 210 -17.92 5.29 5.92
CA GLY A 210 -19.11 6.14 5.71
C GLY A 210 -18.90 7.38 4.82
N ALA A 211 -19.76 7.49 3.81
CA ALA A 211 -19.94 8.60 2.86
C ALA A 211 -18.90 8.74 1.74
N GLN A 212 -19.18 8.08 0.60
CA GLN A 212 -19.30 8.76 -0.71
C GLN A 212 -19.83 7.78 -1.75
N GLY A 213 -21.15 7.57 -1.74
CA GLY A 213 -21.86 7.23 -2.96
C GLY A 213 -21.84 8.46 -3.88
N SER A 214 -21.44 8.26 -5.13
CA SER A 214 -21.57 9.15 -6.29
C SER A 214 -21.05 10.60 -6.21
N GLN A 215 -20.11 10.91 -7.12
CA GLN A 215 -19.91 12.21 -7.81
C GLN A 215 -19.77 13.49 -6.96
N GLY A 216 -18.65 14.19 -7.16
CA GLY A 216 -18.60 15.65 -6.98
C GLY A 216 -17.25 16.16 -6.49
N ASP A 217 -16.66 17.00 -7.33
CA ASP A 217 -15.69 18.07 -7.13
C ASP A 217 -15.13 18.39 -5.72
N GLY A 218 -13.85 18.76 -5.74
CA GLY A 218 -13.03 19.42 -4.71
C GLY A 218 -13.63 19.66 -3.32
N ASP A 219 -13.24 18.81 -2.36
CA ASP A 219 -12.43 19.25 -1.21
C ASP A 219 -11.95 18.01 -0.44
N LYS A 220 -10.63 17.78 -0.40
CA LYS A 220 -10.07 16.71 0.42
C LYS A 220 -9.90 17.23 1.84
N ALA A 221 -10.76 16.81 2.76
CA ALA A 221 -10.50 16.99 4.18
C ALA A 221 -9.13 16.38 4.54
N PRO A 222 -8.24 17.11 5.23
CA PRO A 222 -6.93 16.58 5.56
C PRO A 222 -7.06 15.45 6.57
N VAL A 223 -6.29 14.38 6.35
CA VAL A 223 -6.10 13.30 7.33
C VAL A 223 -5.53 13.93 8.60
N VAL A 224 -6.32 13.93 9.67
CA VAL A 224 -5.91 14.47 10.97
C VAL A 224 -4.95 13.49 11.62
N TYR A 225 -3.67 13.86 11.67
CA TYR A 225 -2.70 13.21 12.55
C TYR A 225 -2.95 13.71 13.98
N LYS A 226 -3.40 12.83 14.88
CA LYS A 226 -3.23 13.07 16.32
C LYS A 226 -1.76 12.81 16.64
N GLY A 227 -1.07 13.84 17.13
CA GLY A 227 0.32 13.79 17.58
C GLY A 227 0.51 13.02 18.87
#